data_AF-A0A8T3BDP4-F1
#
_entry.id   AF-A0A8T3BDP4-F1
#
_cell.length_a   1.000
_cell.length_b   1.000
_cell.length_c   1.000
_cell.angle_alpha   90.00
_cell.angle_beta   90.00
_cell.angle_gamma   90.00
#
_symmetry.space_group_name_H-M   'P 1'
#
loop_
_entity.id
_entity.type
_entity.pdbx_description
1 polymer ?
#
loop_
_entity_poly.entity_id
_entity_poly.type
_entity_poly.pdbx_seq_one_letter_code
_entity_poly.pdbx_strand_id
1 'polypeptide(L)'
;MIKDSSHLSGIRQNEGESLKEYFQRFSTEARQIPGVDPELLRGVFLGGLRPGPFYSALMRETVHSYADLIHRVEAQITADEAINAHRKQFEQTTGKRKNPPGTENPPSQRKKQGNYNLPPRPSQP
;
A
#
# COMPACT_ATOMS: atom_id res chain seq x y z
N MET A 1 37.23 -6.60 14.56
CA MET A 1 37.17 -7.22 13.21
C MET A 1 36.90 -6.10 12.23
N ILE A 2 37.77 -5.92 11.24
CA ILE A 2 37.51 -5.03 10.10
C ILE A 2 36.41 -5.71 9.28
N LYS A 3 35.38 -4.97 8.85
CA LYS A 3 34.35 -5.50 7.95
C LYS A 3 34.85 -5.33 6.52
N ASP A 4 34.80 -6.41 5.76
CA ASP A 4 35.21 -6.45 4.36
C ASP A 4 33.99 -6.71 3.45
N SER A 5 34.15 -6.55 2.15
CA SER A 5 33.06 -6.67 1.16
C SER A 5 32.30 -8.01 1.22
N SER A 6 32.94 -9.09 1.68
CA SER A 6 32.29 -10.39 1.93
C SER A 6 31.19 -10.33 2.99
N HIS A 7 31.28 -9.40 3.94
CA HIS A 7 30.26 -9.19 4.97
C HIS A 7 28.91 -8.78 4.37
N LEU A 8 28.92 -7.96 3.31
CA LEU A 8 27.72 -7.46 2.66
C LEU A 8 26.90 -8.58 2.00
N SER A 9 27.57 -9.65 1.54
CA SER A 9 26.90 -10.81 0.94
C SER A 9 26.06 -11.60 1.96
N GLY A 10 26.33 -11.45 3.26
CA GLY A 10 25.53 -12.02 4.34
C GLY A 10 24.26 -11.24 4.66
N ILE A 11 24.12 -10.01 4.16
CA ILE A 11 22.98 -9.15 4.45
C ILE A 11 21.84 -9.49 3.49
N ARG A 12 20.93 -10.34 3.98
CA ARG A 12 19.73 -10.77 3.24
C ARG A 12 18.48 -10.13 3.83
N GLN A 13 17.51 -9.88 2.96
CA GLN A 13 16.18 -9.45 3.35
C GLN A 13 15.48 -10.62 4.06
N ASN A 14 15.04 -10.37 5.29
CA ASN A 14 14.40 -11.38 6.13
C ASN A 14 12.92 -11.55 5.76
N GLU A 15 12.30 -12.62 6.25
CA GLU A 15 10.86 -12.80 6.13
C GLU A 15 10.10 -11.76 6.95
N GLY A 16 9.09 -11.12 6.34
CA GLY A 16 8.30 -10.07 6.99
C GLY A 16 9.01 -8.72 7.10
N GLU A 17 10.28 -8.63 6.70
CA GLU A 17 11.03 -7.38 6.71
C GLU A 17 10.68 -6.49 5.52
N SER A 18 10.39 -5.22 5.80
CA SER A 18 10.13 -4.23 4.75
C SER A 18 11.38 -3.88 3.95
N LEU A 19 11.18 -3.43 2.71
CA LEU A 19 12.30 -2.96 1.87
C LEU A 19 13.09 -1.83 2.54
N LYS A 20 12.41 -0.95 3.28
CA LYS A 20 13.01 0.15 4.05
C LYS A 20 13.98 -0.37 5.10
N GLU A 21 13.56 -1.33 5.92
CA GLU A 21 14.40 -1.92 6.97
C GLU A 21 15.62 -2.63 6.38
N TYR A 22 15.41 -3.44 5.34
CA TYR A 22 16.49 -4.11 4.64
C TYR A 22 17.52 -3.10 4.08
N PHE A 23 17.03 -2.08 3.37
CA PHE A 23 17.88 -1.06 2.76
C PHE A 23 18.69 -0.27 3.79
N GLN A 24 18.09 0.05 4.93
CA GLN A 24 18.78 0.73 6.04
C GLN A 24 19.90 -0.13 6.63
N ARG A 25 19.64 -1.42 6.89
CA ARG A 25 20.67 -2.35 7.39
C ARG A 25 21.83 -2.46 6.40
N PHE A 26 21.52 -2.70 5.13
CA PHE A 26 22.52 -2.82 4.09
C PHE A 26 23.36 -1.53 3.95
N SER A 27 22.72 -0.36 3.92
CA SER A 27 23.39 0.93 3.76
C SER A 27 24.29 1.28 4.95
N THR A 28 23.84 0.98 6.18
CA THR A 28 24.66 1.16 7.39
C THR A 28 25.92 0.33 7.32
N GLU A 29 25.82 -0.93 6.88
CA GLU A 29 26.98 -1.81 6.76
C GLU A 29 27.90 -1.44 5.60
N ALA A 30 27.34 -1.07 4.44
CA ALA A 30 28.12 -0.61 3.29
C ALA A 30 28.94 0.66 3.62
N ARG A 31 28.39 1.58 4.41
CA ARG A 31 29.10 2.80 4.83
C ARG A 31 30.33 2.53 5.71
N GLN A 32 30.33 1.42 6.45
CA GLN A 32 31.44 1.05 7.33
C GLN A 32 32.63 0.48 6.56
N ILE A 33 32.46 0.19 5.26
CA ILE A 33 33.46 -0.42 4.40
C ILE A 33 33.82 0.60 3.30
N PRO A 34 34.87 1.42 3.49
CA PRO A 34 35.25 2.41 2.49
C PRO A 34 35.82 1.73 1.24
N GLY A 35 35.58 2.33 0.06
CA GLY A 35 36.16 1.87 -1.20
C GLY A 35 35.51 0.63 -1.82
N VAL A 36 34.34 0.20 -1.36
CA VAL A 36 33.59 -0.88 -2.02
C VAL A 36 33.11 -0.40 -3.39
N ASP A 37 33.35 -1.23 -4.40
CA ASP A 37 32.92 -0.98 -5.76
C ASP A 37 31.38 -0.89 -5.87
N PRO A 38 30.81 0.15 -6.51
CA PRO A 38 29.36 0.30 -6.65
C PRO A 38 28.68 -0.85 -7.39
N GLU A 39 29.34 -1.48 -8.37
CA GLU A 39 28.78 -2.63 -9.09
C GLU A 39 28.71 -3.85 -8.16
N LEU A 40 29.71 -4.03 -7.31
CA LEU A 40 29.66 -5.03 -6.25
C LEU A 40 28.49 -4.76 -5.29
N LEU A 41 28.32 -3.53 -4.81
CA LEU A 41 27.19 -3.14 -3.95
C LEU A 41 25.84 -3.46 -4.60
N ARG A 42 25.68 -3.15 -5.88
CA ARG A 42 24.48 -3.49 -6.64
C ARG A 42 24.28 -5.01 -6.66
N GLY A 43 25.31 -5.78 -6.99
CA GLY A 43 25.25 -7.24 -7.08
C GLY A 43 24.86 -7.90 -5.76
N VAL A 44 25.52 -7.51 -4.66
CA VAL A 44 25.23 -8.09 -3.34
C VAL A 44 23.86 -7.66 -2.81
N PHE A 45 23.41 -6.42 -3.10
CA PHE A 45 22.08 -5.96 -2.73
C PHE A 45 21.00 -6.75 -3.48
N LEU A 46 21.12 -6.86 -4.81
CA LEU A 46 20.18 -7.64 -5.62
C LEU A 46 20.16 -9.11 -5.21
N GLY A 47 21.32 -9.69 -4.88
CA GLY A 47 21.43 -11.07 -4.38
C GLY A 47 20.88 -11.26 -2.97
N GLY A 48 20.77 -10.20 -2.18
CA GLY A 48 20.21 -10.21 -0.83
C GLY A 48 18.69 -9.98 -0.78
N LEU A 49 18.08 -9.45 -1.85
CA LEU A 49 16.63 -9.25 -1.93
C LEU A 49 15.87 -10.57 -1.98
N ARG A 50 14.66 -10.58 -1.39
CA ARG A 50 13.72 -11.69 -1.56
C ARG A 50 13.05 -11.61 -2.94
N PRO A 51 12.80 -12.75 -3.60
CA PRO A 51 11.96 -12.79 -4.80
C PRO A 51 10.59 -12.17 -4.51
N GLY A 52 10.15 -11.27 -5.39
CA GLY A 52 8.88 -10.56 -5.21
C GLY A 52 8.63 -9.49 -6.27
N PRO A 53 7.55 -8.69 -6.12
CA PRO A 53 7.17 -7.67 -7.08
C PRO A 53 8.28 -6.64 -7.32
N PHE A 54 8.91 -6.15 -6.25
CA PHE A 54 10.00 -5.18 -6.36
C PHE A 54 11.23 -5.77 -7.07
N TYR A 55 11.69 -6.96 -6.67
CA TYR A 55 12.80 -7.64 -7.36
C TYR A 55 12.50 -7.83 -8.86
N SER A 56 11.28 -8.25 -9.18
CA SER A 56 10.84 -8.44 -10.57
C SER A 56 10.84 -7.13 -11.36
N ALA A 57 10.44 -6.01 -10.73
CA ALA A 57 10.48 -4.68 -11.35
C ALA A 57 11.92 -4.26 -11.65
N LEU A 58 12.86 -4.45 -10.71
CA LEU A 58 14.28 -4.15 -10.92
C LEU A 58 14.88 -4.93 -12.09
N MET A 59 14.51 -6.20 -12.25
CA MET A 59 14.99 -7.02 -13.36
C MET A 59 14.39 -6.59 -14.71
N ARG A 60 13.14 -6.12 -14.72
CA ARG A 60 12.45 -5.66 -15.94
C ARG A 60 12.93 -4.31 -16.43
N GLU A 61 13.09 -3.35 -15.51
CA GLU A 61 13.56 -2.00 -15.86
C GLU A 61 15.08 -1.96 -16.06
N THR A 62 15.79 -3.06 -15.80
CA THR A 62 17.24 -3.16 -15.87
C THR A 62 17.91 -2.03 -15.11
N VAL A 63 18.16 -2.23 -13.83
CA VAL A 63 18.92 -1.27 -13.04
C VAL A 63 20.41 -1.41 -13.37
N HIS A 64 20.97 -0.40 -14.05
CA HIS A 64 22.33 -0.46 -14.62
C HIS A 64 23.41 0.08 -13.69
N SER A 65 23.05 0.79 -12.62
CA SER A 65 24.00 1.37 -11.68
C SER A 65 23.49 1.27 -10.24
N TYR A 66 24.41 1.39 -9.29
CA TYR A 66 24.04 1.48 -7.88
C TYR A 66 23.16 2.72 -7.61
N ALA A 67 23.43 3.85 -8.25
CA ALA A 67 22.62 5.06 -8.08
C ALA A 67 21.16 4.86 -8.52
N ASP A 68 20.95 4.21 -9.68
CA ASP A 68 19.61 3.87 -10.16
C ASP A 68 18.89 2.94 -9.17
N LEU A 69 19.62 1.98 -8.59
CA LEU A 69 19.08 1.07 -7.58
C LEU A 69 18.56 1.84 -6.37
N ILE A 70 19.35 2.77 -5.83
CA ILE A 70 18.94 3.61 -4.69
C ILE A 70 17.67 4.38 -5.04
N HIS A 71 17.63 5.03 -6.20
CA HIS A 71 16.48 5.83 -6.61
C HIS A 71 15.21 4.97 -6.71
N ARG A 72 15.30 3.74 -7.22
CA ARG A 72 14.17 2.81 -7.29
C ARG A 72 13.73 2.32 -5.91
N VAL A 73 14.68 2.06 -5.02
CA VAL A 73 14.38 1.68 -3.63
C VAL A 73 13.63 2.80 -2.92
N GLU A 74 14.11 4.04 -3.02
CA GLU A 74 13.47 5.21 -2.41
C GLU A 74 12.07 5.47 -2.96
N ALA A 75 11.90 5.33 -4.28
CA ALA A 75 10.59 5.43 -4.93
C ALA A 75 9.60 4.37 -4.41
N GLN A 76 10.06 3.12 -4.25
CA GLN A 76 9.23 2.04 -3.72
C GLN A 76 8.87 2.28 -2.24
N ILE A 77 9.82 2.71 -1.41
CA ILE A 77 9.56 3.04 0.00
C ILE A 77 8.50 4.15 0.09
N THR A 78 8.64 5.19 -0.72
CA THR A 78 7.68 6.30 -0.76
C THR A 78 6.28 5.83 -1.18
N ALA A 79 6.20 4.96 -2.20
CA ALA A 79 4.94 4.38 -2.65
C ALA A 79 4.28 3.53 -1.54
N ASP A 80 5.06 2.69 -0.86
CA ASP A 80 4.58 1.86 0.25
C ASP A 80 4.05 2.71 1.42
N GLU A 81 4.75 3.81 1.75
CA GLU A 81 4.33 4.76 2.78
C GLU A 81 3.03 5.47 2.40
N ALA A 82 2.88 5.89 1.14
CA ALA A 82 1.66 6.51 0.63
C ALA A 82 0.46 5.54 0.69
N ILE A 83 0.64 4.30 0.24
CA ILE A 83 -0.40 3.26 0.30
C ILE A 83 -0.83 3.02 1.75
N ASN A 84 0.13 2.90 2.68
CA ASN A 84 -0.17 2.70 4.09
C ASN A 84 -0.90 3.90 4.71
N ALA A 85 -0.52 5.12 4.35
CA ALA A 85 -1.19 6.33 4.81
C ALA A 85 -2.65 6.39 4.32
N HIS A 86 -2.90 6.10 3.05
CA HIS A 86 -4.25 6.03 2.49
C HIS A 86 -5.10 4.95 3.15
N ARG A 87 -4.53 3.77 3.40
CA ARG A 87 -5.23 2.69 4.12
C ARG A 87 -5.66 3.14 5.52
N LYS A 88 -4.75 3.75 6.29
CA LYS A 88 -5.05 4.26 7.63
C LYS A 88 -6.14 5.34 7.62
N GLN A 89 -6.14 6.23 6.64
CA GLN A 89 -7.20 7.23 6.46
C GLN A 89 -8.56 6.58 6.16
N PHE A 90 -8.58 5.56 5.29
CA PHE A 90 -9.81 4.82 4.98
C PHE A 90 -10.34 4.06 6.22
N GLU A 91 -9.46 3.40 6.98
CA GLU A 91 -9.83 2.70 8.22
C GLU A 91 -10.36 3.67 9.28
N GLN A 92 -9.80 4.89 9.40
CA GLN A 92 -10.31 5.91 10.32
C GLN A 92 -11.67 6.48 9.90
N THR A 93 -11.93 6.61 8.59
CA THR A 93 -13.20 7.14 8.07
C THR A 93 -14.32 6.09 8.06
N THR A 94 -13.98 4.81 7.89
CA THR A 94 -14.94 3.70 7.90
C THR A 94 -15.16 3.09 9.30
N GLY A 95 -14.14 3.12 10.18
CA GLY A 95 -14.23 2.65 11.57
C GLY A 95 -15.11 3.50 12.49
N LYS A 96 -15.48 4.72 12.08
CA LYS A 96 -16.43 5.59 12.79
C LYS A 96 -17.91 5.39 12.39
N ARG A 97 -18.23 4.47 11.47
CA ARG A 97 -19.61 4.20 11.02
C ARG A 97 -20.20 2.90 11.59
N LYS A 98 -19.82 2.49 12.81
CA LYS A 98 -20.63 1.54 13.60
C LYS A 98 -21.55 2.31 14.55
N ASN A 99 -22.60 2.89 13.96
CA ASN A 99 -23.92 3.07 14.55
C ASN A 99 -24.87 3.38 13.38
N PRO A 100 -25.69 2.44 12.91
CA PRO A 100 -26.92 2.82 12.24
C PRO A 100 -27.86 3.35 13.34
N PRO A 101 -28.34 4.61 13.30
CA PRO A 101 -29.55 4.95 14.03
C PRO A 101 -30.65 4.07 13.45
N GLY A 102 -31.22 3.24 14.32
CA GLY A 102 -32.30 2.33 13.98
C GLY A 102 -33.44 3.06 13.28
N THR A 103 -34.09 2.30 12.40
CA THR A 103 -35.54 2.31 12.20
C THR A 103 -36.29 2.92 13.38
N GLU A 104 -36.73 4.17 13.25
CA GLU A 104 -37.85 4.68 14.02
C GLU A 104 -38.82 5.34 13.04
N ASN A 105 -39.79 4.55 12.61
CA ASN A 105 -41.03 5.01 12.02
C ASN A 105 -41.96 5.35 13.20
N PRO A 106 -42.32 6.62 13.47
CA PRO A 106 -43.42 6.91 14.38
C PRO A 106 -44.77 6.74 13.65
N PRO A 107 -45.81 6.23 14.34
CA PRO A 107 -47.04 5.79 13.71
C PRO A 107 -47.97 6.95 13.34
N SER A 108 -48.54 6.85 12.14
CA SER A 108 -49.87 7.29 11.71
C SER A 108 -50.49 8.56 12.33
N GLN A 109 -50.55 9.65 11.55
CA GLN A 109 -51.67 10.59 11.59
C GLN A 109 -52.25 10.87 10.19
N ARG A 110 -53.17 9.99 9.80
CA ARG A 110 -54.42 10.19 9.04
C ARG A 110 -54.81 11.65 8.70
N LYS A 111 -55.00 11.93 7.38
CA LYS A 111 -55.94 12.87 6.69
C LYS A 111 -55.23 13.50 5.46
N LYS A 112 -55.73 13.56 4.23
CA LYS A 112 -57.08 13.53 3.63
C LYS A 112 -56.97 13.18 2.13
N GLN A 113 -57.89 12.32 1.69
CA GLN A 113 -58.63 12.28 0.42
C GLN A 113 -58.07 12.99 -0.83
N GLY A 114 -57.92 12.21 -1.90
CA GLY A 114 -57.81 12.67 -3.29
C GLY A 114 -58.05 11.53 -4.27
N ASN A 115 -59.09 10.71 -4.03
CA ASN A 115 -59.41 9.55 -4.85
C ASN A 115 -60.38 9.99 -5.96
N TYR A 116 -59.86 10.39 -7.12
CA TYR A 116 -60.68 10.59 -8.32
C TYR A 116 -61.12 9.23 -8.87
N ASN A 117 -62.10 8.62 -8.22
CA ASN A 117 -62.89 7.55 -8.80
C ASN A 117 -64.16 8.18 -9.38
N LEU A 118 -64.15 8.38 -10.69
CA LEU A 118 -65.31 8.73 -11.50
C LEU A 118 -66.49 7.79 -11.18
N PRO A 119 -67.71 8.29 -10.95
CA PRO A 119 -68.88 7.42 -10.83
C PRO A 119 -69.22 6.80 -12.21
N PRO A 120 -69.69 5.55 -12.26
CA PRO A 120 -70.14 4.95 -13.51
C PRO A 120 -71.40 5.66 -14.02
N ARG A 121 -71.42 5.87 -15.34
CA ARG A 121 -72.50 6.47 -16.11
C ARG A 121 -73.79 5.64 -15.98
N PRO A 122 -74.95 6.24 -15.66
CA PRO A 122 -76.23 5.55 -15.76
C PRO A 122 -76.70 5.48 -17.22
N SER A 123 -77.21 4.31 -17.62
CA SER A 123 -77.84 4.11 -18.93
C SER A 123 -79.33 4.44 -18.89
N GLN A 124 -79.71 5.47 -19.67
CA GLN A 124 -80.93 5.58 -20.51
C GLN A 124 -82.32 5.68 -19.83
N PRO A 125 -83.37 6.17 -20.52
CA PRO A 125 -83.88 5.74 -21.85
C PRO A 125 -83.28 6.47 -23.07
#